data_AF-E6PRW9-F1
#
_entry.id   AF-E6PRW9-F1
#
_cell.length_a   1.000
_cell.length_b   1.000
_cell.length_c   1.000
_cell.angle_alpha   90.00
_cell.angle_beta   90.00
_cell.angle_gamma   90.00
#
_symmetry.space_group_name_H-M   'P 1'
#
loop_
_entity.id
_entity.type
_entity.pdbx_description
1 polymer ?
#
loop_
_entity_poly.entity_id
_entity_poly.type
_entity_poly.pdbx_seq_one_letter_code
_entity_poly.pdbx_strand_id
1 'polypeptide(L)'
;MNVQIDTPFLIDALGIAIMIYGFAEIVMLRSKVPGGMVGKTWRTLTMLVGLFALGYLATPFFGSLPANAIRMFVAIIFLFGAIYVAITVRLLFRIIEELA
;
A
#
# COMPACT_ATOMS: atom_id res chain seq x y z
N MET A 1 16.98 -11.34 22.82
CA MET A 1 17.08 -10.14 21.97
C MET A 1 16.49 -8.97 22.74
N ASN A 2 17.30 -7.97 23.10
CA ASN A 2 16.78 -6.75 23.72
C ASN A 2 16.27 -5.86 22.58
N VAL A 3 14.95 -5.71 22.45
CA VAL A 3 14.37 -4.85 21.40
C VAL A 3 14.66 -3.40 21.80
N GLN A 4 15.47 -2.70 21.00
CA GLN A 4 15.78 -1.30 21.24
C GLN A 4 14.62 -0.47 20.66
N ILE A 5 13.79 0.10 21.54
CA ILE A 5 12.65 0.93 21.14
C ILE A 5 13.18 2.34 20.87
N ASP A 6 13.39 2.65 19.60
CA ASP A 6 13.77 3.98 19.12
C ASP A 6 12.70 4.58 18.21
N THR A 7 12.89 5.84 17.80
CA THR A 7 11.92 6.56 16.97
C THR A 7 11.66 5.86 15.62
N PRO A 8 12.68 5.39 14.86
CA PRO A 8 12.46 4.62 13.64
C PRO A 8 11.62 3.37 13.85
N PHE A 9 11.88 2.60 14.90
CA PHE A 9 11.11 1.40 15.24
C PHE A 9 9.62 1.72 15.44
N LEU A 10 9.30 2.80 16.16
CA LEU A 10 7.91 3.22 16.40
C LEU A 10 7.21 3.66 15.11
N ILE A 11 7.91 4.39 14.23
CA ILE A 11 7.38 4.83 12.94
C ILE A 11 7.07 3.62 12.06
N ASP A 12 7.99 2.65 12.00
CA ASP A 12 7.80 1.42 11.22
C ASP A 12 6.63 0.60 11.76
N ALA A 13 6.54 0.43 13.09
CA ALA A 13 5.44 -0.31 13.71
C ALA A 13 4.07 0.33 13.42
N LEU A 14 3.97 1.66 13.52
CA LEU A 14 2.75 2.39 13.17
C LEU A 14 2.44 2.30 11.68
N GLY A 15 3.44 2.43 10.82
CA GLY A 15 3.30 2.29 9.37
C GLY A 15 2.75 0.92 8.99
N ILE A 16 3.29 -0.15 9.59
CA ILE A 16 2.80 -1.52 9.41
C ILE A 16 1.35 -1.64 9.88
N ALA A 17 1.02 -1.13 11.06
CA ALA A 17 -0.34 -1.20 11.61
C ALA A 17 -1.36 -0.50 10.69
N ILE A 18 -1.05 0.71 10.22
CA ILE A 18 -1.90 1.47 9.30
C ILE A 18 -2.04 0.72 7.97
N MET A 19 -0.95 0.14 7.46
CA MET A 19 -0.99 -0.57 6.19
C MET A 19 -1.82 -1.87 6.26
N ILE A 20 -1.71 -2.62 7.36
CA ILE A 20 -2.57 -3.79 7.62
C ILE A 20 -4.03 -3.37 7.68
N TYR A 21 -4.33 -2.29 8.40
CA TYR A 21 -5.68 -1.74 8.48
C TYR A 21 -6.20 -1.34 7.09
N GLY A 22 -5.44 -0.58 6.31
CA GLY A 22 -5.84 -0.16 4.95
C GLY A 22 -6.01 -1.34 3.99
N PHE A 23 -5.19 -2.38 4.12
CA PHE A 23 -5.35 -3.61 3.35
C PHE A 23 -6.63 -4.37 3.73
N ALA A 24 -6.93 -4.49 5.02
CA ALA A 24 -8.18 -5.09 5.48
C ALA A 24 -9.38 -4.27 4.97
N GLU A 25 -9.30 -2.94 5.05
CA GLU A 25 -10.36 -2.03 4.60
C GLU A 25 -10.65 -2.19 3.10
N ILE A 26 -9.64 -2.15 2.22
CA ILE A 26 -9.85 -2.27 0.77
C ILE A 26 -10.44 -3.64 0.37
N VAL A 27 -10.08 -4.70 1.10
CA VAL A 27 -10.65 -6.04 0.90
C VAL A 27 -12.10 -6.09 1.37
N MET A 28 -12.39 -5.55 2.56
CA MET A 28 -13.74 -5.54 3.14
C MET A 28 -14.71 -4.69 2.33
N LEU A 29 -14.27 -3.54 1.84
CA LEU A 29 -15.09 -2.61 1.06
C LEU A 29 -15.39 -3.12 -0.35
N ARG A 30 -14.67 -4.14 -0.85
CA ARG A 30 -14.86 -4.70 -2.20
C ARG A 30 -16.32 -5.08 -2.49
N SER A 31 -17.07 -5.58 -1.51
CA SER A 31 -18.47 -5.96 -1.67
C SER A 31 -19.42 -4.76 -1.85
N LYS A 32 -18.99 -3.57 -1.41
CA LYS A 32 -19.75 -2.32 -1.49
C LYS A 32 -19.43 -1.52 -2.74
N VAL A 33 -18.42 -1.93 -3.50
CA VAL A 33 -17.96 -1.21 -4.68
C VAL A 33 -18.86 -1.55 -5.87
N PRO A 34 -19.37 -0.54 -6.60
CA PRO A 34 -20.14 -0.76 -7.81
C PRO A 34 -19.40 -1.68 -8.80
N GLY A 35 -20.16 -2.53 -9.49
CA GLY A 35 -19.62 -3.40 -10.53
C GLY A 35 -19.06 -2.63 -11.74
N GLY A 36 -18.69 -3.37 -12.79
CA GLY A 36 -18.22 -2.75 -14.04
C GLY A 36 -16.79 -2.21 -13.95
N MET A 37 -16.55 -1.02 -14.49
CA MET A 37 -15.19 -0.49 -14.65
C MET A 37 -14.56 -0.06 -13.31
N VAL A 38 -15.37 0.41 -12.37
CA VAL A 38 -14.94 0.77 -10.99
C VAL A 38 -14.45 -0.49 -10.26
N GLY A 39 -15.22 -1.58 -10.29
CA GLY A 39 -14.84 -2.86 -9.67
C GLY A 39 -13.56 -3.48 -10.26
N LYS A 40 -13.31 -3.34 -11.57
CA LYS A 40 -12.05 -3.78 -12.19
C LYS A 40 -10.85 -3.00 -11.64
N THR A 41 -10.96 -1.67 -11.59
CA THR A 41 -9.91 -0.80 -11.03
C THR A 41 -9.70 -1.08 -9.54
N TRP A 42 -10.77 -1.34 -8.79
CA TRP A 42 -10.69 -1.72 -7.38
C TRP A 42 -9.85 -2.97 -7.15
N ARG A 43 -9.98 -3.99 -8.01
CA ARG A 43 -9.14 -5.19 -7.95
C ARG A 43 -7.67 -4.84 -8.15
N THR A 44 -7.35 -3.97 -9.09
CA THR A 44 -5.97 -3.48 -9.31
C THR A 44 -5.44 -2.74 -8.08
N LEU A 45 -6.24 -1.85 -7.50
CA LEU A 45 -5.87 -1.14 -6.27
C LEU A 45 -5.64 -2.11 -5.11
N THR A 46 -6.50 -3.13 -4.94
CA THR A 46 -6.35 -4.17 -3.91
C THR A 46 -5.01 -4.91 -4.04
N MET A 47 -4.60 -5.24 -5.27
CA MET A 47 -3.30 -5.88 -5.52
C MET A 47 -2.12 -4.96 -5.18
N LEU A 48 -2.22 -3.67 -5.53
CA LEU A 48 -1.19 -2.67 -5.23
C LEU A 48 -1.07 -2.41 -3.72
N VAL A 49 -2.19 -2.29 -3.01
CA VAL A 49 -2.20 -2.17 -1.54
C VAL A 49 -1.61 -3.43 -0.89
N GLY A 50 -1.92 -4.62 -1.41
CA GLY A 50 -1.29 -5.87 -0.96
C GLY A 50 0.23 -5.87 -1.14
N LEU A 51 0.72 -5.38 -2.28
CA LEU A 51 2.16 -5.21 -2.51
C LEU A 51 2.80 -4.25 -1.49
N PHE A 52 2.15 -3.13 -1.18
CA PHE A 52 2.65 -2.21 -0.14
C PHE A 52 2.60 -2.83 1.25
N ALA A 53 1.56 -3.58 1.58
CA ALA A 53 1.47 -4.30 2.85
C ALA A 53 2.65 -5.27 3.03
N LEU A 54 3.00 -6.03 1.98
CA LEU A 54 4.19 -6.87 1.99
C LEU A 54 5.49 -6.05 2.12
N GLY A 55 5.56 -4.89 1.46
CA GLY A 55 6.70 -3.97 1.58
C GLY A 55 6.89 -3.44 3.00
N TYR A 56 5.80 -3.03 3.67
CA TYR A 56 5.81 -2.57 5.05
C TYR A 56 6.18 -3.69 6.02
N LEU A 57 5.63 -4.90 5.84
CA LEU A 57 6.00 -6.06 6.65
C LEU A 57 7.49 -6.46 6.48
N ALA A 58 8.12 -6.05 5.38
CA ALA A 58 9.53 -6.30 5.14
C ALA A 58 10.48 -5.29 5.83
N THR A 59 10.00 -4.11 6.27
CA THR A 59 10.86 -3.06 6.84
C THR A 59 11.66 -3.49 8.08
N PRO A 60 11.15 -4.35 9.00
CA PRO A 60 11.94 -4.80 10.14
C PRO A 60 13.18 -5.61 9.75
N PHE A 61 13.20 -6.18 8.53
CA PHE A 61 14.32 -6.96 8.01
C PHE A 61 15.35 -6.10 7.29
N PHE A 62 15.08 -4.82 7.01
CA PHE A 62 15.97 -3.98 6.21
C PHE A 62 17.34 -3.75 6.87
N GLY A 63 17.42 -3.76 8.20
CA GLY A 63 18.69 -3.67 8.91
C GLY A 63 19.66 -4.84 8.64
N SER A 64 19.16 -5.95 8.10
CA SER A 64 19.97 -7.13 7.72
C SER A 64 20.34 -7.19 6.24
N LEU A 65 19.79 -6.30 5.42
CA LEU A 65 19.96 -6.33 3.97
C LEU A 65 21.08 -5.40 3.49
N PRO A 66 21.80 -5.78 2.41
CA PRO A 66 22.73 -4.88 1.74
C PRO A 66 22.06 -3.59 1.23
N ALA A 67 22.78 -2.46 1.27
CA ALA A 67 22.24 -1.16 0.89
C ALA A 67 21.74 -1.08 -0.58
N ASN A 68 22.31 -1.87 -1.50
CA ASN A 68 21.80 -1.97 -2.87
C ASN A 68 20.44 -2.67 -2.94
N ALA A 69 20.21 -3.70 -2.11
CA ALA A 69 18.91 -4.38 -2.03
C ALA A 69 17.84 -3.43 -1.50
N ILE A 70 18.13 -2.69 -0.40
CA ILE A 70 17.20 -1.69 0.17
C ILE A 70 16.85 -0.63 -0.88
N ARG A 71 17.85 -0.09 -1.59
CA ARG A 71 17.62 0.89 -2.66
C ARG A 71 16.72 0.35 -3.77
N MET A 72 16.90 -0.90 -4.18
CA MET A 72 16.04 -1.55 -5.17
C MET A 72 14.61 -1.71 -4.65
N PHE A 73 14.43 -2.16 -3.41
CA PHE A 73 13.11 -2.27 -2.77
C PHE A 73 12.40 -0.91 -2.73
N VAL A 74 13.07 0.13 -2.26
CA VAL A 74 12.52 1.49 -2.19
C VAL A 74 12.14 2.01 -3.58
N ALA A 75 12.97 1.78 -4.61
CA ALA A 75 12.68 2.18 -5.98
C ALA A 75 11.43 1.47 -6.55
N ILE A 76 11.29 0.16 -6.29
CA ILE A 76 10.12 -0.62 -6.69
C ILE A 76 8.86 -0.09 -6.01
N ILE A 77 8.92 0.15 -4.69
CA ILE A 77 7.79 0.68 -3.93
C ILE A 77 7.39 2.07 -4.44
N PHE A 78 8.36 2.95 -4.74
CA PHE A 78 8.05 4.26 -5.32
C PHE A 78 7.42 4.16 -6.71
N LEU A 79 7.90 3.27 -7.58
CA LEU A 79 7.31 3.03 -8.90
C LEU A 79 5.84 2.60 -8.78
N PHE A 80 5.57 1.58 -7.96
CA PHE A 80 4.20 1.14 -7.73
C PHE A 80 3.37 2.20 -7.00
N GLY A 81 3.98 3.02 -6.15
CA GLY A 81 3.35 4.18 -5.51
C GLY A 81 2.84 5.19 -6.52
N ALA A 82 3.68 5.55 -7.49
CA ALA A 82 3.28 6.44 -8.58
C ALA A 82 2.13 5.85 -9.42
N ILE A 83 2.18 4.56 -9.72
CA ILE A 83 1.11 3.84 -10.43
C ILE A 83 -0.19 3.87 -9.61
N TYR A 84 -0.12 3.59 -8.30
CA TYR A 84 -1.26 3.62 -7.40
C TYR A 84 -1.93 5.00 -7.37
N VAL A 85 -1.14 6.07 -7.24
CA VAL A 85 -1.66 7.45 -7.26
C VAL A 85 -2.35 7.75 -8.59
N ALA A 86 -1.72 7.44 -9.72
CA ALA A 86 -2.29 7.70 -11.05
C ALA A 86 -3.63 6.97 -11.27
N ILE A 87 -3.72 5.71 -10.82
CA ILE A 87 -4.95 4.92 -10.91
C ILE A 87 -6.03 5.49 -9.98
N THR A 88 -5.65 5.85 -8.74
CA THR A 88 -6.58 6.37 -7.72
C THR A 88 -7.21 7.68 -8.17
N VAL A 89 -6.41 8.62 -8.70
CA VAL A 89 -6.91 9.90 -9.22
C VAL A 89 -7.92 9.68 -10.35
N ARG A 90 -7.61 8.77 -11.31
CA ARG A 90 -8.55 8.43 -12.40
C ARG A 90 -9.83 7.78 -11.91
N LEU A 91 -9.72 6.93 -10.88
CA LEU A 91 -10.89 6.29 -10.27
C LEU A 91 -11.79 7.32 -9.59
N LEU A 92 -11.22 8.21 -8.79
CA LEU A 92 -11.96 9.28 -8.12
C LEU A 92 -12.66 10.19 -9.14
N PHE A 93 -11.95 10.60 -10.20
CA PHE A 93 -12.53 11.41 -11.27
C PHE A 93 -13.76 10.73 -11.89
N ARG A 94 -13.64 9.44 -12.23
CA ARG A 94 -14.78 8.68 -12.78
C ARG A 94 -15.93 8.56 -11.79
N ILE A 95 -15.67 8.33 -10.50
CA ILE A 95 -16.72 8.23 -9.50
C ILE A 95 -17.48 9.56 -9.39
N ILE A 96 -16.77 10.69 -9.42
CA ILE A 96 -17.38 12.02 -9.39
C ILE A 96 -18.24 12.24 -10.64
N GLU A 97 -17.74 11.86 -11.82
CA GLU A 97 -18.45 11.99 -13.10
C GLU A 97 -19.75 11.16 -13.14
N GLU A 98 -19.75 9.96 -12.55
CA GLU A 98 -20.95 9.08 -12.49
C GLU A 98 -21.98 9.56 -11.44
N LEU A 99 -21.60 10.44 -10.52
CA LEU A 99 -22.47 10.98 -9.46
C LEU A 99 -22.98 12.40 -9.75
N ALA A 100 -22.43 13.08 -10.75
CA ALA A 100 -22.79 14.44 -11.18
C ALA A 100 -23.91 14.42 -12.21
#